data_AF-A0AAV5HYZ8-F1
#
_entry.id   AF-A0AAV5HYZ8-F1
#
_cell.length_a   1.000
_cell.length_b   1.000
_cell.length_c   1.000
_cell.angle_alpha   90.00
_cell.angle_beta   90.00
_cell.angle_gamma   90.00
#
_symmetry.space_group_name_H-M   'P 1'
#
loop_
_entity.id
_entity.type
_entity.pdbx_description
1 polymer ?
#
loop_
_entity_poly.entity_id
_entity_poly.type
_entity_poly.pdbx_seq_one_letter_code
_entity_poly.pdbx_strand_id
1 'polypeptide(L)'
;MREAAAGQLSLAVEETEEANPTENTTPHRKDIHWWIRICMYIVFVLAGQVVGTLLGRQYFDKGGKSKWLATLVQLAAFPILIPFYFFSPTPLRNPTKTSNNIINTKPPPVTRLAAVYVSLGLLVAVECYLYSVGLQYLPVSTYSLICASQLAFNALFSYFLNSQKFTPLIVNSLVLLTLSSTLLVWTGNSSSTGSKISRGKYIIGFLSTVGASAGFGLVLSLTQLSFQKVIKKQTFTAVMDMIIYQSTVATAAILVGFFASGEWKGLKGEMKGYELGGVSYVMTLVWTSVSWQIFAIGAVGLIFEVSSLFSNAISAMGLPVVPVLAVIFFHEKIDGIKVIALILAIWGFVSYIYQHYLDDAQESENQKEVELKK
;
A
#
# COMPACT_ATOMS: atom_id res chain seq x y z
N MET A 1 -91.35 -3.03 -27.71
CA MET A 1 -90.68 -3.08 -29.03
C MET A 1 -89.20 -2.87 -28.77
N ARG A 2 -88.41 -3.95 -28.86
CA ARG A 2 -87.37 -4.16 -29.90
C ARG A 2 -86.26 -3.10 -29.84
N GLU A 3 -85.14 -3.37 -29.19
CA GLU A 3 -83.93 -4.09 -29.70
C GLU A 3 -83.10 -3.34 -30.75
N ALA A 4 -81.78 -3.42 -30.53
CA ALA A 4 -80.61 -3.12 -31.39
C ALA A 4 -80.24 -1.63 -31.56
N ALA A 5 -78.99 -1.17 -31.43
CA ALA A 5 -77.66 -1.82 -31.48
C ALA A 5 -76.70 -1.02 -30.57
N ALA A 6 -75.89 -1.60 -29.68
CA ALA A 6 -74.65 -2.35 -29.95
C ALA A 6 -73.59 -1.53 -30.71
N GLY A 7 -72.54 -1.09 -30.00
CA GLY A 7 -71.30 -0.58 -30.60
C GLY A 7 -70.45 0.30 -29.69
N GLN A 8 -69.62 -0.33 -28.85
CA GLN A 8 -68.27 0.09 -28.41
C GLN A 8 -68.10 1.53 -27.86
N LEU A 9 -67.70 1.75 -26.62
CA LEU A 9 -66.32 1.56 -26.19
C LEU A 9 -66.25 1.55 -24.66
N SER A 10 -65.75 0.46 -24.10
CA SER A 10 -65.35 0.29 -22.71
C SER A 10 -64.41 1.41 -22.25
N LEU A 11 -64.87 2.24 -21.32
CA LEU A 11 -64.07 3.31 -20.70
C LEU A 11 -64.47 3.41 -19.22
N ALA A 12 -63.86 2.54 -18.39
CA ALA A 12 -63.68 2.67 -16.95
C ALA A 12 -63.00 1.40 -16.41
N VAL A 13 -61.78 1.15 -16.87
CA VAL A 13 -60.79 0.39 -16.10
C VAL A 13 -60.07 1.44 -15.26
N GLU A 14 -60.09 1.32 -13.93
CA GLU A 14 -58.92 0.88 -13.17
C GLU A 14 -59.18 1.15 -11.68
N GLU A 15 -59.32 0.06 -10.92
CA GLU A 15 -59.26 0.08 -9.46
C GLU A 15 -57.87 0.57 -9.02
N THR A 16 -57.90 1.34 -7.93
CA THR A 16 -56.75 1.80 -7.15
C THR A 16 -55.82 0.66 -6.75
N GLU A 17 -54.66 0.56 -7.41
CA GLU A 17 -53.53 -0.24 -6.93
C GLU A 17 -52.58 0.69 -6.14
N GLU A 18 -52.56 0.53 -4.82
CA GLU A 18 -51.57 1.15 -3.93
C GLU A 18 -50.17 0.59 -4.27
N ALA A 19 -49.41 1.35 -5.07
CA ALA A 19 -48.00 1.09 -5.30
C ALA A 19 -47.17 1.51 -4.06
N ASN A 20 -46.88 0.53 -3.22
CA ASN A 20 -45.86 0.56 -2.18
C ASN A 20 -44.49 0.94 -2.83
N PRO A 21 -43.77 1.98 -2.40
CA PRO A 21 -42.47 2.30 -2.99
C PRO A 21 -41.44 1.31 -2.44
N THR A 22 -41.21 0.23 -3.18
CA THR A 22 -40.06 -0.64 -2.99
C THR A 22 -38.80 0.20 -3.22
N GLU A 23 -38.08 0.50 -2.13
CA GLU A 23 -36.73 1.04 -2.16
C GLU A 23 -35.84 0.07 -2.94
N ASN A 24 -35.73 0.28 -4.24
CA ASN A 24 -34.69 -0.33 -5.07
C ASN A 24 -33.34 0.29 -4.68
N THR A 25 -32.71 -0.26 -3.65
CA THR A 25 -31.28 -0.10 -3.39
C THR A 25 -30.49 -0.71 -4.55
N THR A 26 -30.34 0.09 -5.61
CA THR A 26 -29.43 -0.22 -6.72
C THR A 26 -28.00 -0.39 -6.19
N PRO A 27 -27.26 -1.41 -6.65
CA PRO A 27 -25.85 -1.56 -6.30
C PRO A 27 -25.10 -0.36 -6.85
N HIS A 28 -24.33 0.29 -5.98
CA HIS A 28 -23.61 1.54 -6.24
C HIS A 28 -22.76 1.42 -7.52
N ARG A 29 -23.26 1.96 -8.64
CA ARG A 29 -22.55 1.99 -9.94
C ARG A 29 -21.33 2.88 -9.75
N LYS A 30 -20.17 2.28 -9.44
CA LYS A 30 -18.91 3.00 -9.24
C LYS A 30 -18.59 3.80 -10.51
N ASP A 31 -18.58 5.11 -10.37
CA ASP A 31 -18.35 6.08 -11.45
C ASP A 31 -16.99 5.82 -12.14
N ILE A 32 -16.89 6.12 -13.43
CA ILE A 32 -15.64 6.07 -14.22
C ILE A 32 -14.51 6.84 -13.52
N HIS A 33 -14.86 7.95 -12.84
CA HIS A 33 -13.92 8.73 -12.05
C HIS A 33 -13.30 7.95 -10.88
N TRP A 34 -14.03 7.00 -10.27
CA TRP A 34 -13.50 6.14 -9.23
C TRP A 34 -12.45 5.16 -9.79
N TRP A 35 -12.76 4.51 -10.90
CA TRP A 35 -11.83 3.59 -11.57
C TRP A 35 -10.55 4.30 -12.03
N ILE A 36 -10.67 5.51 -12.58
CA ILE A 36 -9.50 6.32 -12.95
C ILE A 36 -8.60 6.60 -11.73
N ARG A 37 -9.17 6.93 -10.56
CA ARG A 37 -8.38 7.15 -9.33
C ARG A 37 -7.66 5.88 -8.88
N ILE A 38 -8.36 4.74 -8.87
CA ILE A 38 -7.75 3.45 -8.52
C ILE A 38 -6.59 3.12 -9.45
N CYS A 39 -6.78 3.24 -10.76
CA CYS A 39 -5.71 3.00 -11.74
C CYS A 39 -4.51 3.92 -11.52
N MET A 40 -4.75 5.21 -11.26
CA MET A 40 -3.70 6.17 -10.95
C MET A 40 -2.91 5.77 -9.68
N TYR A 41 -3.60 5.37 -8.62
CA TYR A 41 -2.93 4.93 -7.39
C TYR A 41 -2.12 3.64 -7.59
N ILE A 42 -2.63 2.69 -8.38
CA ILE A 42 -1.88 1.48 -8.75
C ILE A 42 -0.57 1.85 -9.45
N VAL A 43 -0.62 2.74 -10.44
CA VAL A 43 0.58 3.21 -11.15
C VAL A 43 1.56 3.88 -10.19
N PHE A 44 1.07 4.71 -9.27
CA PHE A 44 1.91 5.39 -8.28
C PHE A 44 2.61 4.40 -7.33
N VAL A 45 1.91 3.38 -6.84
CA VAL A 45 2.49 2.31 -6.02
C VAL A 45 3.58 1.58 -6.79
N LEU A 46 3.27 1.07 -7.98
CA LEU A 46 4.20 0.25 -8.75
C LEU A 46 5.44 1.04 -9.18
N ALA A 47 5.24 2.22 -9.78
CA ALA A 47 6.34 3.05 -10.24
C ALA A 47 7.18 3.59 -9.08
N GLY A 48 6.54 4.10 -8.02
CA GLY A 48 7.22 4.66 -6.86
C GLY A 48 8.08 3.62 -6.14
N GLN A 49 7.55 2.41 -5.90
CA GLN A 49 8.28 1.32 -5.27
C GLN A 49 9.49 0.87 -6.09
N VAL A 50 9.30 0.66 -7.39
CA VAL A 50 10.37 0.17 -8.28
C VAL A 50 11.50 1.19 -8.37
N VAL A 51 11.18 2.45 -8.68
CA VAL A 51 12.19 3.51 -8.84
C VAL A 51 12.87 3.81 -7.50
N GLY A 52 12.10 3.93 -6.41
CA GLY A 52 12.63 4.19 -5.08
C GLY A 52 13.59 3.09 -4.60
N THR A 53 13.27 1.82 -4.85
CA THR A 53 14.13 0.69 -4.49
C THR A 53 15.42 0.66 -5.30
N LEU A 54 15.35 0.88 -6.62
CA LEU A 54 16.54 0.89 -7.49
C LEU A 54 17.47 2.07 -7.17
N LEU A 55 16.92 3.26 -6.94
CA LEU A 55 17.73 4.42 -6.55
C LEU A 55 18.34 4.27 -5.15
N GLY A 56 17.59 3.70 -4.21
CA GLY A 56 18.12 3.35 -2.89
C GLY A 56 19.28 2.35 -2.98
N ARG A 57 19.19 1.37 -3.90
CA ARG A 57 20.31 0.46 -4.16
C ARG A 57 21.49 1.18 -4.76
N GLN A 58 21.26 2.00 -5.78
CA GLN A 58 22.31 2.78 -6.44
C GLN A 58 23.09 3.63 -5.43
N TYR A 59 22.39 4.24 -4.47
CA TYR A 59 23.03 4.98 -3.38
C TYR A 59 24.06 4.12 -2.63
N PHE A 60 23.70 2.91 -2.19
CA PHE A 60 24.64 2.04 -1.48
C PHE A 60 25.75 1.47 -2.37
N ASP A 61 25.43 1.11 -3.61
CA ASP A 61 26.42 0.54 -4.53
C ASP A 61 27.48 1.54 -4.99
N LYS A 62 27.12 2.81 -5.11
CA LYS A 62 28.01 3.88 -5.58
C LYS A 62 28.75 4.61 -4.45
N GLY A 63 28.71 4.06 -3.24
CA GLY A 63 29.55 4.50 -2.12
C GLY A 63 28.82 5.23 -0.98
N GLY A 64 27.49 5.27 -1.00
CA GLY A 64 26.67 5.72 0.13
C GLY A 64 26.81 4.77 1.32
N LYS A 65 26.97 5.34 2.53
CA LYS A 65 27.23 4.58 3.77
C LYS A 65 26.21 4.90 4.85
N SER A 66 25.66 6.12 4.84
CA SER A 66 24.71 6.61 5.83
C SER A 66 23.35 5.91 5.72
N LYS A 67 23.06 5.02 6.67
CA LYS A 67 21.78 4.30 6.75
C LYS A 67 20.67 5.25 7.15
N TRP A 68 20.97 6.17 8.06
CA TRP A 68 20.01 7.15 8.53
C TRP A 68 19.64 8.15 7.44
N LEU A 69 20.57 8.53 6.56
CA LEU A 69 20.25 9.35 5.41
C LEU A 69 19.36 8.60 4.41
N ALA A 70 19.71 7.34 4.08
CA ALA A 70 18.89 6.49 3.23
C ALA A 70 17.48 6.26 3.82
N THR A 71 17.35 6.27 5.14
CA THR A 71 16.07 6.19 5.84
C THR A 71 15.31 7.51 5.75
N LEU A 72 16.00 8.63 5.98
CA LEU A 72 15.43 9.97 5.97
C LEU A 72 14.80 10.31 4.62
N VAL A 73 15.49 10.00 3.52
CA VAL A 73 14.98 10.30 2.18
C VAL A 73 13.70 9.56 1.84
N GLN A 74 13.40 8.41 2.45
CA GLN A 74 12.14 7.72 2.20
C GLN A 74 10.91 8.54 2.61
N LEU A 75 11.07 9.47 3.56
CA LEU A 75 9.95 10.21 4.17
C LEU A 75 10.08 11.72 4.06
N ALA A 76 11.29 12.26 3.83
CA ALA A 76 11.58 13.69 3.85
C ALA A 76 10.84 14.52 2.79
N ALA A 77 10.28 13.88 1.75
CA ALA A 77 9.52 14.55 0.69
C ALA A 77 8.07 14.89 1.04
N PHE A 78 7.59 14.58 2.26
CA PHE A 78 6.21 14.89 2.67
C PHE A 78 5.78 16.36 2.49
N PRO A 79 6.65 17.40 2.59
CA PRO A 79 6.21 18.78 2.37
C PRO A 79 5.72 19.05 0.94
N ILE A 80 6.13 18.23 -0.03
CA ILE A 80 5.64 18.30 -1.43
C ILE A 80 4.12 18.08 -1.51
N LEU A 81 3.52 17.45 -0.49
CA LEU A 81 2.07 17.25 -0.41
C LEU A 81 1.30 18.50 0.01
N ILE A 82 1.94 19.47 0.67
CA ILE A 82 1.27 20.65 1.23
C ILE A 82 0.58 21.50 0.14
N PRO A 83 1.21 21.77 -1.03
CA PRO A 83 0.54 22.46 -2.15
C PRO A 83 -0.79 21.82 -2.58
N PHE A 84 -0.94 20.50 -2.48
CA PHE A 84 -2.15 19.78 -2.91
C PHE A 84 -3.37 20.06 -2.02
N TYR A 85 -3.19 20.61 -0.81
CA TYR A 85 -4.30 21.10 0.01
C TYR A 85 -4.97 22.32 -0.61
N PHE A 86 -4.21 23.18 -1.30
CA PHE A 86 -4.74 24.40 -1.91
C PHE A 86 -5.50 24.12 -3.21
N PHE A 87 -5.20 23.01 -3.89
CA PHE A 87 -5.88 22.59 -5.12
C PHE A 87 -7.07 21.68 -4.88
N SER A 88 -7.18 21.06 -3.69
CA SER A 88 -8.40 20.33 -3.34
C SER A 88 -9.53 21.34 -3.17
N PRO A 89 -10.62 21.25 -3.95
CA PRO A 89 -11.77 22.10 -3.71
C PRO A 89 -12.27 21.76 -2.30
N THR A 90 -12.02 22.66 -1.35
CA THR A 90 -12.78 22.69 -0.10
C THR A 90 -14.24 22.61 -0.52
N PRO A 91 -15.01 21.60 -0.08
CA PRO A 91 -16.43 21.62 -0.31
C PRO A 91 -16.91 22.93 0.32
N LEU A 92 -17.28 23.88 -0.54
CA LEU A 92 -17.93 25.10 -0.11
C LEU A 92 -19.08 24.62 0.75
N ARG A 93 -19.04 24.94 2.04
CA ARG A 93 -20.13 24.68 2.96
C ARG A 93 -21.29 25.56 2.51
N ASN A 94 -22.00 25.14 1.48
CA ASN A 94 -23.25 25.74 1.07
C ASN A 94 -24.24 25.44 2.21
N PRO A 95 -24.73 26.46 2.94
CA PRO A 95 -25.73 26.26 3.95
C PRO A 95 -27.09 26.23 3.26
N THR A 96 -27.31 25.27 2.36
CA THR A 96 -28.65 24.99 1.85
C THR A 96 -29.22 23.82 2.61
N LYS A 97 -30.09 24.18 3.55
CA LYS A 97 -31.03 23.33 4.25
C LYS A 97 -31.63 22.30 3.29
N THR A 98 -31.65 21.04 3.73
CA THR A 98 -32.74 20.05 3.65
C THR A 98 -32.17 18.67 3.31
N SER A 99 -31.92 17.86 4.34
CA SER A 99 -32.43 16.49 4.47
C SER A 99 -31.83 15.85 5.72
N ASN A 100 -32.72 15.36 6.59
CA ASN A 100 -32.40 14.75 7.87
C ASN A 100 -31.81 13.36 7.64
N ASN A 101 -30.50 13.19 7.86
CA ASN A 101 -29.84 11.98 8.41
C ASN A 101 -28.31 12.07 8.29
N ILE A 102 -27.71 13.23 8.61
CA ILE A 102 -26.27 13.30 8.83
C ILE A 102 -26.04 12.79 10.25
N ILE A 103 -25.55 11.55 10.36
CA ILE A 103 -24.98 11.02 11.59
C ILE A 103 -23.96 12.06 12.08
N ASN A 104 -24.31 12.77 13.15
CA ASN A 104 -23.41 13.66 13.88
C ASN A 104 -22.28 12.83 14.48
N THR A 105 -21.28 12.46 13.67
CA THR A 105 -20.04 11.90 14.17
C THR A 105 -19.27 13.05 14.82
N LYS A 106 -19.32 13.11 16.16
CA LYS A 106 -18.44 13.99 16.93
C LYS A 106 -17.01 13.84 16.41
N PRO A 107 -16.27 14.93 16.15
CA PRO A 107 -14.89 14.83 15.69
C PRO A 107 -14.10 13.97 16.68
N PRO A 108 -13.21 13.09 16.20
CA PRO A 108 -12.43 12.24 17.09
C PRO A 108 -11.62 13.09 18.08
N PRO A 109 -11.43 12.63 19.32
CA PRO A 109 -10.62 13.36 20.30
C PRO A 109 -9.22 13.59 19.73
N VAL A 110 -8.76 14.85 19.76
CA VAL A 110 -7.45 15.25 19.23
C VAL A 110 -6.32 14.42 19.83
N THR A 111 -6.43 14.05 21.11
CA THR A 111 -5.48 13.19 21.81
C THR A 111 -5.40 11.78 21.22
N ARG A 112 -6.54 11.18 20.84
CA ARG A 112 -6.58 9.86 20.21
C ARG A 112 -5.99 9.91 18.80
N LEU A 113 -6.27 10.98 18.05
CA LEU A 113 -5.73 11.17 16.71
C LEU A 113 -4.20 11.39 16.74
N ALA A 114 -3.73 12.22 17.67
CA ALA A 114 -2.29 12.42 17.90
C ALA A 114 -1.59 11.11 18.29
N ALA A 115 -2.19 10.32 19.19
CA ALA A 115 -1.65 9.01 19.57
C ALA A 115 -1.50 8.06 18.37
N VAL A 116 -2.48 8.05 17.45
CA VAL A 116 -2.42 7.27 16.20
C VAL A 116 -1.29 7.74 15.29
N TYR A 117 -1.21 9.05 15.02
CA TYR A 117 -0.15 9.56 14.14
C TYR A 117 1.24 9.37 14.72
N VAL A 118 1.38 9.54 16.04
CA VAL A 118 2.66 9.32 16.71
C VAL A 118 3.06 7.85 16.69
N SER A 119 2.16 6.93 17.02
CA SER A 119 2.48 5.50 17.03
C SER A 119 2.79 4.97 15.63
N LEU A 120 1.98 5.34 14.63
CA LEU A 120 2.24 4.98 13.23
C LEU A 120 3.55 5.60 12.72
N GLY A 121 3.79 6.88 12.98
CA GLY A 121 5.03 7.54 12.56
C GLY A 121 6.28 6.91 13.16
N LEU A 122 6.23 6.51 14.43
CA LEU A 122 7.35 5.79 15.07
C LEU A 122 7.57 4.39 14.49
N LEU A 123 6.49 3.64 14.22
CA LEU A 123 6.60 2.33 13.57
C LEU A 123 7.21 2.46 12.17
N VAL A 124 6.79 3.47 11.41
CA VAL A 124 7.31 3.76 10.07
C VAL A 124 8.78 4.18 10.11
N ALA A 125 9.20 4.95 11.12
CA ALA A 125 10.62 5.27 11.29
C ALA A 125 11.47 3.99 11.50
N VAL A 126 10.98 3.05 12.32
CA VAL A 126 11.67 1.78 12.59
C VAL A 126 11.72 0.92 11.33
N GLU A 127 10.60 0.76 10.62
CA GLU A 127 10.56 -0.09 9.42
C GLU A 127 11.43 0.48 8.28
N CYS A 128 11.40 1.79 8.04
CA CYS A 128 12.23 2.44 7.02
C CYS A 128 13.73 2.27 7.33
N TYR A 129 14.09 2.32 8.62
CA TYR A 129 15.47 2.08 9.04
C TYR A 129 15.88 0.62 8.79
N LEU A 130 15.01 -0.33 9.15
CA LEU A 130 15.26 -1.76 8.91
C LEU A 130 15.35 -2.08 7.41
N TYR A 131 14.54 -1.46 6.55
CA TYR A 131 14.65 -1.56 5.10
C TYR A 131 15.96 -0.97 4.57
N SER A 132 16.40 0.18 5.10
CA SER A 132 17.69 0.78 4.72
C SER A 132 18.88 -0.11 5.08
N VAL A 133 18.83 -0.75 6.25
CA VAL A 133 19.82 -1.77 6.66
C VAL A 133 19.78 -2.99 5.74
N GLY A 134 18.57 -3.44 5.36
CA GLY A 134 18.37 -4.56 4.45
C GLY A 134 18.99 -4.30 3.08
N LEU A 135 18.66 -3.15 2.47
CA LEU A 135 19.12 -2.75 1.15
C LEU A 135 20.64 -2.48 1.08
N GLN A 136 21.26 -2.13 2.21
CA GLN A 136 22.72 -1.97 2.30
C GLN A 136 23.47 -3.31 2.21
N TYR A 137 22.91 -4.38 2.78
CA TYR A 137 23.61 -5.66 2.93
C TYR A 137 23.13 -6.77 2.01
N LEU A 138 21.94 -6.64 1.42
CA LEU A 138 21.37 -7.64 0.52
C LEU A 138 21.40 -7.17 -0.95
N PRO A 139 21.60 -8.10 -1.90
CA PRO A 139 21.28 -7.86 -3.29
C PRO A 139 19.80 -7.49 -3.46
N VAL A 140 19.49 -6.68 -4.47
CA VAL A 140 18.12 -6.19 -4.69
C VAL A 140 17.16 -7.36 -4.92
N SER A 141 17.60 -8.35 -5.70
CA SER A 141 16.82 -9.55 -5.97
C SER A 141 16.43 -10.31 -4.71
N THR A 142 17.34 -10.43 -3.73
CA THR A 142 17.05 -11.08 -2.44
C THR A 142 16.16 -10.20 -1.57
N TYR A 143 16.45 -8.90 -1.50
CA TYR A 143 15.66 -7.93 -0.75
C TYR A 143 14.19 -7.94 -1.19
N SER A 144 13.92 -7.82 -2.50
CA SER A 144 12.56 -7.79 -3.04
C SER A 144 11.78 -9.09 -2.79
N LEU A 145 12.46 -10.24 -2.81
CA LEU A 145 11.81 -11.52 -2.52
C LEU A 145 11.41 -11.64 -1.04
N ILE A 146 12.25 -11.17 -0.11
CA ILE A 146 11.90 -11.13 1.31
C ILE A 146 10.73 -10.16 1.53
N CYS A 147 10.73 -9.00 0.86
CA CYS A 147 9.62 -8.05 0.91
C CYS A 147 8.28 -8.67 0.52
N ALA A 148 8.25 -9.71 -0.32
CA ALA A 148 6.99 -10.38 -0.68
C ALA A 148 6.28 -11.01 0.53
N SER A 149 7.02 -11.36 1.59
CA SER A 149 6.47 -11.82 2.86
C SER A 149 5.59 -10.78 3.58
N GLN A 150 5.69 -9.49 3.21
CA GLN A 150 4.85 -8.42 3.76
C GLN A 150 3.35 -8.68 3.52
N LEU A 151 2.99 -9.37 2.43
CA LEU A 151 1.61 -9.76 2.16
C LEU A 151 1.09 -10.72 3.24
N ALA A 152 1.95 -11.63 3.67
CA ALA A 152 1.60 -12.61 4.68
C ALA A 152 1.41 -11.98 6.06
N PHE A 153 2.34 -11.11 6.46
CA PHE A 153 2.21 -10.37 7.71
C PHE A 153 0.97 -9.46 7.70
N ASN A 154 0.69 -8.76 6.59
CA ASN A 154 -0.50 -7.93 6.50
C ASN A 154 -1.79 -8.75 6.60
N ALA A 155 -1.89 -9.89 5.91
CA ALA A 155 -3.04 -10.78 6.06
C ALA A 155 -3.24 -11.17 7.54
N LEU A 156 -2.17 -11.61 8.20
CA LEU A 156 -2.20 -11.97 9.61
C LEU A 156 -2.68 -10.82 10.50
N PHE A 157 -2.12 -9.62 10.35
CA PHE A 157 -2.53 -8.47 11.16
C PHE A 157 -3.93 -7.97 10.83
N SER A 158 -4.34 -8.01 9.56
CA SER A 158 -5.69 -7.65 9.13
C SER A 158 -6.75 -8.63 9.66
N TYR A 159 -6.39 -9.90 9.88
CA TYR A 159 -7.24 -10.85 10.60
C TYR A 159 -7.58 -10.33 12.00
N PHE A 160 -6.52 -10.09 12.79
CA PHE A 160 -6.64 -9.82 14.22
C PHE A 160 -7.15 -8.40 14.47
N LEU A 161 -6.73 -7.42 13.67
CA LEU A 161 -7.00 -6.00 13.91
C LEU A 161 -8.25 -5.52 13.17
N ASN A 162 -8.47 -5.99 11.93
CA ASN A 162 -9.54 -5.49 11.06
C ASN A 162 -10.71 -6.47 10.90
N SER A 163 -10.68 -7.63 11.58
CA SER A 163 -11.73 -8.67 11.52
C SER A 163 -12.06 -9.12 10.09
N GLN A 164 -11.06 -9.14 9.19
CA GLN A 164 -11.18 -9.68 7.84
C GLN A 164 -11.37 -11.21 7.91
N LYS A 165 -12.37 -11.75 7.19
CA LYS A 165 -12.61 -13.20 7.15
C LYS A 165 -11.54 -13.87 6.29
N PHE A 166 -10.95 -14.95 6.79
CA PHE A 166 -9.93 -15.70 6.07
C PHE A 166 -10.58 -16.74 5.17
N THR A 167 -10.33 -16.63 3.86
CA THR A 167 -10.63 -17.68 2.90
C THR A 167 -9.47 -18.69 2.87
N PRO A 168 -9.69 -20.01 2.79
CA PRO A 168 -8.64 -21.05 2.80
C PRO A 168 -7.49 -20.83 1.80
N LEU A 169 -7.78 -20.11 0.70
CA LEU A 169 -6.80 -19.78 -0.33
C LEU A 169 -5.85 -18.64 0.06
N ILE A 170 -6.25 -17.71 0.93
CA ILE A 170 -5.34 -16.71 1.53
C ILE A 170 -4.32 -17.42 2.43
N VAL A 171 -4.76 -18.44 3.18
CA VAL A 171 -3.88 -19.29 3.99
C VAL A 171 -2.92 -20.08 3.08
N ASN A 172 -3.41 -20.63 1.97
CA ASN A 172 -2.57 -21.36 1.01
C ASN A 172 -1.48 -20.45 0.39
N SER A 173 -1.83 -19.24 -0.04
CA SER A 173 -0.86 -18.25 -0.52
C SER A 173 0.15 -17.83 0.57
N LEU A 174 -0.29 -17.75 1.83
CA LEU A 174 0.56 -17.52 2.99
C LEU A 174 1.62 -18.61 3.16
N VAL A 175 1.18 -19.87 3.12
CA VAL A 175 2.04 -21.05 3.27
C VAL A 175 3.05 -21.10 2.13
N LEU A 176 2.62 -20.86 0.89
CA LEU A 176 3.52 -20.81 -0.26
C LEU A 176 4.56 -19.68 -0.15
N LEU A 177 4.17 -18.47 0.25
CA LEU A 177 5.11 -17.34 0.44
C LEU A 177 6.10 -17.57 1.59
N THR A 178 5.67 -18.20 2.68
CA THR A 178 6.55 -18.59 3.79
C THR A 178 7.52 -19.71 3.39
N LEU A 179 7.08 -20.69 2.59
CA LEU A 179 7.95 -21.72 2.00
C LEU A 179 8.98 -21.10 1.05
N SER A 180 8.58 -20.19 0.16
CA SER A 180 9.49 -19.46 -0.74
C SER A 180 10.54 -18.68 0.04
N SER A 181 10.15 -18.00 1.11
CA SER A 181 11.07 -17.27 2.00
C SER A 181 12.06 -18.20 2.72
N THR A 182 11.61 -19.38 3.14
CA THR A 182 12.45 -20.40 3.80
C THR A 182 13.46 -21.02 2.81
N LEU A 183 13.04 -21.27 1.57
CA LEU A 183 13.92 -21.71 0.48
C LEU A 183 15.02 -20.68 0.15
N LEU A 184 14.71 -19.39 0.24
CA LEU A 184 15.68 -18.28 0.06
C LEU A 184 16.74 -18.21 1.16
N VAL A 185 16.37 -18.50 2.41
CA VAL A 185 17.32 -18.62 3.54
C VAL A 185 18.30 -19.76 3.30
N TRP A 186 17.81 -20.88 2.74
CA TRP A 186 18.64 -22.05 2.53
C TRP A 186 19.60 -21.91 1.34
N THR A 187 19.24 -21.10 0.33
CA THR A 187 20.09 -20.78 -0.84
C THR A 187 21.10 -19.65 -0.61
N GLY A 188 20.85 -18.77 0.37
CA GLY A 188 21.90 -17.89 0.90
C GLY A 188 23.06 -18.67 1.53
N ASN A 189 22.89 -19.96 1.77
CA ASN A 189 23.89 -20.87 2.34
C ASN A 189 24.74 -21.59 1.28
N SER A 190 24.35 -21.55 -0.02
CA SER A 190 25.01 -22.31 -1.10
C SER A 190 25.62 -21.47 -2.23
N SER A 191 25.36 -20.16 -2.29
CA SER A 191 25.99 -19.27 -3.28
C SER A 191 27.32 -18.69 -2.77
N SER A 192 28.34 -19.54 -2.74
CA SER A 192 29.73 -19.14 -2.72
C SER A 192 30.10 -18.44 -4.03
N THR A 193 29.76 -17.16 -4.20
CA THR A 193 30.36 -16.36 -5.28
C THR A 193 30.40 -14.85 -4.96
N GLY A 194 31.55 -14.38 -4.49
CA GLY A 194 32.13 -13.10 -4.92
C GLY A 194 31.70 -11.77 -4.28
N SER A 195 30.75 -11.72 -3.34
CA SER A 195 30.41 -10.43 -2.71
C SER A 195 31.30 -10.13 -1.48
N LYS A 196 31.83 -8.90 -1.42
CA LYS A 196 32.73 -8.36 -0.37
C LYS A 196 32.10 -8.28 1.05
N ILE A 197 30.99 -8.95 1.32
CA ILE A 197 30.17 -8.78 2.51
C ILE A 197 30.30 -10.00 3.42
N SER A 198 30.71 -9.78 4.68
CA SER A 198 30.80 -10.83 5.70
C SER A 198 29.44 -11.47 5.96
N ARG A 199 29.41 -12.80 6.17
CA ARG A 199 28.21 -13.61 6.48
C ARG A 199 27.32 -12.99 7.55
N GLY A 200 27.92 -12.38 8.58
CA GLY A 200 27.17 -11.70 9.65
C GLY A 200 26.36 -10.50 9.15
N LYS A 201 26.90 -9.70 8.22
CA LYS A 201 26.19 -8.55 7.64
C LYS A 201 25.01 -9.00 6.77
N TYR A 202 25.17 -10.10 6.05
CA TYR A 202 24.07 -10.70 5.27
C TYR A 202 22.91 -11.13 6.18
N ILE A 203 23.20 -11.82 7.30
CA ILE A 203 22.19 -12.24 8.27
C ILE A 203 21.46 -11.01 8.86
N ILE A 204 22.21 -9.96 9.22
CA ILE A 204 21.62 -8.70 9.70
C ILE A 204 20.69 -8.10 8.67
N GLY A 205 21.09 -8.03 7.40
CA GLY A 205 20.24 -7.54 6.32
C GLY A 205 18.99 -8.40 6.10
N PHE A 206 19.13 -9.73 6.21
CA PHE A 206 18.00 -10.65 6.09
C PHE A 206 16.99 -10.44 7.23
N LEU A 207 17.45 -10.51 8.49
CA LEU A 207 16.59 -10.30 9.67
C LEU A 207 15.94 -8.90 9.66
N SER A 208 16.69 -7.87 9.26
CA SER A 208 16.15 -6.52 9.19
C SER A 208 15.07 -6.41 8.12
N THR A 209 15.26 -7.02 6.95
CA THR A 209 14.26 -6.99 5.87
C THR A 209 12.99 -7.75 6.25
N VAL A 210 13.11 -8.92 6.89
CA VAL A 210 11.94 -9.66 7.43
C VAL A 210 11.20 -8.82 8.48
N GLY A 211 11.94 -8.22 9.41
CA GLY A 211 11.36 -7.33 10.43
C GLY A 211 10.66 -6.12 9.82
N ALA A 212 11.23 -5.53 8.76
CA ALA A 212 10.64 -4.43 8.02
C ALA A 212 9.36 -4.85 7.28
N SER A 213 9.34 -6.04 6.65
CA SER A 213 8.14 -6.59 6.00
C SER A 213 7.00 -6.85 6.99
N ALA A 214 7.33 -7.33 8.19
CA ALA A 214 6.37 -7.48 9.28
C ALA A 214 5.84 -6.12 9.76
N GLY A 215 6.75 -5.15 9.97
CA GLY A 215 6.40 -3.77 10.31
C GLY A 215 5.46 -3.14 9.28
N PHE A 216 5.78 -3.28 8.00
CA PHE A 216 5.00 -2.71 6.91
C PHE A 216 3.59 -3.31 6.83
N GLY A 217 3.48 -4.64 6.96
CA GLY A 217 2.18 -5.29 7.03
C GLY A 217 1.33 -4.82 8.21
N LEU A 218 1.97 -4.56 9.36
CA LEU A 218 1.31 -4.03 10.55
C LEU A 218 0.87 -2.57 10.35
N VAL A 219 1.74 -1.72 9.80
CA VAL A 219 1.45 -0.30 9.51
C VAL A 219 0.27 -0.17 8.56
N LEU A 220 0.21 -0.98 7.49
CA LEU A 220 -0.91 -1.00 6.57
C LEU A 220 -2.23 -1.39 7.27
N SER A 221 -2.20 -2.46 8.08
CA SER A 221 -3.36 -2.91 8.86
C SER A 221 -3.85 -1.86 9.85
N LEU A 222 -2.93 -1.21 10.59
CA LEU A 222 -3.25 -0.15 11.55
C LEU A 222 -3.73 1.14 10.88
N THR A 223 -3.23 1.45 9.69
CA THR A 223 -3.67 2.60 8.89
C THR A 223 -5.14 2.41 8.48
N GLN A 224 -5.49 1.21 8.00
CA GLN A 224 -6.89 0.87 7.70
C GLN A 224 -7.77 0.96 8.96
N LEU A 225 -7.33 0.38 10.07
CA LEU A 225 -8.06 0.44 11.35
C LEU A 225 -8.30 1.88 11.78
N SER A 226 -7.30 2.74 11.60
CA SER A 226 -7.36 4.17 11.95
C SER A 226 -8.39 4.91 11.11
N PHE A 227 -8.46 4.64 9.81
CA PHE A 227 -9.52 5.21 8.96
C PHE A 227 -10.91 4.76 9.40
N GLN A 228 -11.09 3.46 9.66
CA GLN A 228 -12.39 2.89 10.00
C GLN A 228 -12.90 3.28 11.41
N LYS A 229 -12.01 3.30 12.41
CA LYS A 229 -12.40 3.44 13.82
C LYS A 229 -12.20 4.85 14.38
N VAL A 230 -11.17 5.57 13.94
CA VAL A 230 -10.75 6.85 14.54
C VAL A 230 -11.12 8.02 13.64
N ILE A 231 -10.61 8.03 12.41
CA ILE A 231 -10.74 9.19 11.52
C ILE A 231 -12.18 9.35 11.05
N LYS A 232 -12.84 8.25 10.61
CA LYS A 232 -14.24 8.21 10.15
C LYS A 232 -14.62 9.28 9.10
N LYS A 233 -13.64 9.97 8.53
CA LYS A 233 -13.79 10.97 7.48
C LYS A 233 -13.43 10.32 6.16
N GLN A 234 -14.36 10.30 5.23
CA GLN A 234 -14.13 9.83 3.86
C GLN A 234 -13.78 11.01 2.94
N THR A 235 -12.61 11.62 3.18
CA THR A 235 -12.13 12.74 2.38
C THR A 235 -10.67 12.56 1.97
N PHE A 236 -10.29 13.00 0.77
CA PHE A 236 -8.91 13.05 0.31
C PHE A 236 -7.97 13.79 1.30
N THR A 237 -8.47 14.83 1.97
CA THR A 237 -7.75 15.54 3.05
C THR A 237 -7.33 14.60 4.18
N ALA A 238 -8.14 13.59 4.52
CA ALA A 238 -7.80 12.64 5.58
C ALA A 238 -6.65 11.70 5.17
N VAL A 239 -6.55 11.36 3.88
CA VAL A 239 -5.41 10.61 3.31
C VAL A 239 -4.14 11.45 3.40
N MET A 240 -4.21 12.71 2.99
CA MET A 240 -3.08 13.64 3.07
C MET A 240 -2.65 13.90 4.53
N ASP A 241 -3.60 14.07 5.45
CA ASP A 241 -3.33 14.26 6.87
C ASP A 241 -2.59 13.05 7.43
N MET A 242 -3.06 11.83 7.12
CA MET A 242 -2.40 10.60 7.55
C MET A 242 -0.93 10.57 7.08
N ILE A 243 -0.68 10.81 5.78
CA ILE A 243 0.67 10.77 5.23
C ILE A 243 1.55 11.86 5.86
N ILE A 244 1.08 13.10 5.94
CA ILE A 244 1.89 14.23 6.43
C ILE A 244 2.22 14.08 7.91
N TYR A 245 1.23 13.80 8.77
CA TYR A 245 1.48 13.70 10.21
C TYR A 245 2.35 12.48 10.54
N GLN A 246 2.10 11.34 9.90
CA GLN A 246 2.93 10.14 10.04
C GLN A 246 4.37 10.42 9.60
N SER A 247 4.57 10.99 8.41
CA SER A 247 5.91 11.31 7.89
C SER A 247 6.61 12.39 8.71
N THR A 248 5.89 13.34 9.29
CA THR A 248 6.46 14.37 10.17
C THR A 248 7.04 13.75 11.43
N VAL A 249 6.26 12.90 12.12
CA VAL A 249 6.72 12.20 13.32
C VAL A 249 7.90 11.28 12.98
N ALA A 250 7.77 10.50 11.91
CA ALA A 250 8.81 9.58 11.49
C ALA A 250 10.12 10.30 11.15
N THR A 251 10.04 11.40 10.37
CA THR A 251 11.17 12.25 10.02
C THR A 251 11.85 12.81 11.27
N ALA A 252 11.09 13.28 12.25
CA ALA A 252 11.65 13.77 13.51
C ALA A 252 12.42 12.67 14.26
N ALA A 253 11.84 11.47 14.38
CA ALA A 253 12.50 10.33 15.03
C ALA A 253 13.78 9.90 14.29
N ILE A 254 13.73 9.86 12.95
CA ILE A 254 14.88 9.54 12.10
C ILE A 254 15.97 10.60 12.25
N LEU A 255 15.62 11.89 12.30
CA LEU A 255 16.58 12.97 12.51
C LEU A 255 17.27 12.84 13.86
N VAL A 256 16.55 12.50 14.93
CA VAL A 256 17.16 12.22 16.23
C VAL A 256 18.19 11.10 16.12
N GLY A 257 17.85 9.98 15.47
CA GLY A 257 18.79 8.88 15.24
C GLY A 257 19.98 9.26 14.35
N PHE A 258 19.73 10.08 13.32
CA PHE A 258 20.75 10.58 12.40
C PHE A 258 21.77 11.48 13.10
N PHE A 259 21.31 12.39 13.96
CA PHE A 259 22.20 13.25 14.74
C PHE A 259 22.93 12.48 15.84
N ALA A 260 22.22 11.58 16.55
CA ALA A 260 22.79 10.77 17.62
C ALA A 260 23.85 9.78 17.14
N SER A 261 23.68 9.20 15.95
CA SER A 261 24.66 8.29 15.33
C SER A 261 25.93 8.99 14.84
N GLY A 262 25.88 10.32 14.62
CA GLY A 262 26.99 11.09 14.10
C GLY A 262 27.25 10.92 12.59
N GLU A 263 26.40 10.17 11.87
CA GLU A 263 26.55 9.92 10.42
C GLU A 263 26.54 11.23 9.60
N TRP A 264 25.88 12.27 10.11
CA TRP A 264 25.85 13.61 9.50
C TRP A 264 27.25 14.24 9.29
N LYS A 265 28.22 13.93 10.15
CA LYS A 265 29.60 14.47 10.05
C LYS A 265 30.33 13.93 8.82
N GLY A 266 29.97 12.73 8.37
CA GLY A 266 30.62 12.04 7.25
C GLY A 266 30.06 12.42 5.87
N LEU A 267 28.91 13.08 5.79
CA LEU A 267 28.19 13.27 4.52
C LEU A 267 28.99 14.05 3.46
N LYS A 268 29.76 15.06 3.86
CA LYS A 268 30.57 15.83 2.92
C LYS A 268 31.67 14.97 2.29
N GLY A 269 32.24 14.04 3.07
CA GLY A 269 33.21 13.07 2.57
C GLY A 269 32.56 12.01 1.70
N GLU A 270 31.39 11.52 2.11
CA GLU A 270 30.59 10.56 1.35
C GLU A 270 30.21 11.09 -0.04
N MET A 271 29.63 12.29 -0.10
CA MET A 271 29.23 12.92 -1.36
C MET A 271 30.40 13.16 -2.31
N LYS A 272 31.58 13.54 -1.77
CA LYS A 272 32.80 13.70 -2.58
C LYS A 272 33.38 12.38 -3.08
N GLY A 273 33.24 11.32 -2.27
CA GLY A 273 33.71 9.97 -2.60
C GLY A 273 32.70 9.12 -3.37
N TYR A 274 31.53 9.67 -3.70
CA TYR A 274 30.50 8.97 -4.46
C TYR A 274 30.97 8.72 -5.89
N GLU A 275 30.89 7.47 -6.35
CA GLU A 275 31.48 7.02 -7.61
C GLU A 275 30.93 7.78 -8.83
N LEU A 276 29.65 8.16 -8.79
CA LEU A 276 28.97 8.91 -9.86
C LEU A 276 29.10 10.44 -9.70
N GLY A 277 29.82 10.92 -8.69
CA GLY A 277 30.02 12.33 -8.38
C GLY A 277 28.92 12.95 -7.50
N GLY A 278 29.22 14.14 -6.96
CA GLY A 278 28.36 14.80 -5.96
C GLY A 278 26.97 15.24 -6.47
N VAL A 279 26.85 15.62 -7.74
CA VAL A 279 25.54 15.98 -8.33
C VAL A 279 24.65 14.74 -8.43
N SER A 280 25.19 13.63 -8.93
CA SER A 280 24.49 12.35 -9.02
C SER A 280 24.06 11.85 -7.64
N TYR A 281 24.90 12.02 -6.62
CA TYR A 281 24.56 11.71 -5.23
C TYR A 281 23.28 12.44 -4.78
N VAL A 282 23.24 13.76 -4.95
CA VAL A 282 22.06 14.58 -4.58
C VAL A 282 20.84 14.18 -5.41
N MET A 283 21.01 13.99 -6.72
CA MET A 283 19.92 13.58 -7.60
C MET A 283 19.35 12.20 -7.23
N THR A 284 20.20 11.23 -6.87
CA THR A 284 19.75 9.92 -6.37
C THR A 284 18.90 10.09 -5.12
N LEU A 285 19.34 10.90 -4.15
CA LEU A 285 18.59 11.12 -2.90
C LEU A 285 17.25 11.85 -3.13
N VAL A 286 17.24 12.89 -3.97
CA VAL A 286 16.03 13.66 -4.30
C VAL A 286 15.01 12.78 -5.00
N TRP A 287 15.40 12.08 -6.07
CA TRP A 287 14.48 11.22 -6.81
C TRP A 287 14.02 10.02 -5.99
N THR A 288 14.88 9.47 -5.12
CA THR A 288 14.45 8.46 -4.13
C THR A 288 13.32 9.01 -3.27
N SER A 289 13.47 10.23 -2.74
CA SER A 289 12.46 10.86 -1.90
C SER A 289 11.14 11.09 -2.63
N VAL A 290 11.21 11.60 -3.86
CA VAL A 290 10.02 11.83 -4.70
C VAL A 290 9.31 10.50 -5.03
N SER A 291 10.06 9.45 -5.38
CA SER A 291 9.49 8.14 -5.68
C SER A 291 8.78 7.51 -4.48
N TRP A 292 9.36 7.59 -3.28
CA TRP A 292 8.71 7.11 -2.07
C TRP A 292 7.48 7.94 -1.69
N GLN A 293 7.50 9.24 -1.98
CA GLN A 293 6.33 10.08 -1.76
C GLN A 293 5.16 9.72 -2.70
N ILE A 294 5.46 9.46 -3.98
CA ILE A 294 4.47 8.97 -4.95
C ILE A 294 3.91 7.62 -4.50
N PHE A 295 4.77 6.70 -4.06
CA PHE A 295 4.36 5.42 -3.48
C PHE A 295 3.40 5.60 -2.30
N ALA A 296 3.73 6.48 -1.35
CA ALA A 296 2.89 6.73 -0.17
C ALA A 296 1.49 7.25 -0.53
N ILE A 297 1.38 8.15 -1.51
CA ILE A 297 0.08 8.64 -2.02
C ILE A 297 -0.72 7.46 -2.58
N GLY A 298 -0.10 6.65 -3.43
CA GLY A 298 -0.76 5.49 -4.04
C GLY A 298 -1.21 4.47 -3.00
N ALA A 299 -0.33 4.11 -2.06
CA ALA A 299 -0.59 3.08 -1.06
C ALA A 299 -1.71 3.53 -0.09
N VAL A 300 -1.58 4.70 0.54
CA VAL A 300 -2.62 5.19 1.46
C VAL A 300 -3.93 5.50 0.72
N GLY A 301 -3.85 5.96 -0.53
CA GLY A 301 -5.02 6.15 -1.40
C GLY A 301 -5.79 4.85 -1.65
N LEU A 302 -5.10 3.74 -1.95
CA LEU A 302 -5.71 2.42 -2.12
C LEU A 302 -6.25 1.84 -0.81
N ILE A 303 -5.57 2.06 0.31
CA ILE A 303 -6.08 1.67 1.65
C ILE A 303 -7.41 2.35 1.92
N PHE A 304 -7.49 3.63 1.58
CA PHE A 304 -8.65 4.47 1.84
C PHE A 304 -9.83 4.15 0.90
N GLU A 305 -9.59 3.94 -0.40
CA GLU A 305 -10.64 3.66 -1.39
C GLU A 305 -11.08 2.18 -1.42
N VAL A 306 -10.20 1.23 -1.05
CA VAL A 306 -10.45 -0.22 -1.17
C VAL A 306 -10.14 -0.94 0.15
N SER A 307 -8.86 -1.21 0.43
CA SER A 307 -8.40 -1.88 1.66
C SER A 307 -6.87 -1.93 1.73
N SER A 308 -6.35 -2.20 2.93
CA SER A 308 -4.92 -2.45 3.15
C SER A 308 -4.42 -3.73 2.49
N LEU A 309 -5.24 -4.78 2.43
CA LEU A 309 -4.90 -6.02 1.75
C LEU A 309 -4.76 -5.79 0.25
N PHE A 310 -5.72 -5.08 -0.36
CA PHE A 310 -5.66 -4.74 -1.79
C PHE A 310 -4.43 -3.88 -2.09
N SER A 311 -4.20 -2.80 -1.33
CA SER A 311 -3.01 -1.95 -1.50
C SER A 311 -1.71 -2.74 -1.42
N ASN A 312 -1.61 -3.67 -0.47
CA ASN A 312 -0.41 -4.49 -0.32
C ASN A 312 -0.26 -5.53 -1.41
N ALA A 313 -1.36 -6.12 -1.88
CA ALA A 313 -1.37 -7.04 -3.00
C ALA A 313 -0.84 -6.36 -4.26
N ILE A 314 -1.30 -5.13 -4.56
CA ILE A 314 -0.76 -4.31 -5.66
C ILE A 314 0.73 -4.02 -5.46
N SER A 315 1.15 -3.62 -4.25
CA SER A 315 2.57 -3.39 -3.94
C SER A 315 3.43 -4.64 -4.19
N ALA A 316 2.91 -5.81 -3.80
CA ALA A 316 3.57 -7.09 -3.99
C ALA A 316 3.72 -7.47 -5.48
N MET A 317 2.79 -7.06 -6.36
CA MET A 317 2.94 -7.25 -7.82
C MET A 317 4.17 -6.56 -8.40
N GLY A 318 4.57 -5.43 -7.81
CA GLY A 318 5.74 -4.67 -8.26
C GLY A 318 7.06 -5.33 -7.85
N LEU A 319 7.05 -6.21 -6.84
CA LEU A 319 8.27 -6.81 -6.30
C LEU A 319 8.99 -7.71 -7.31
N PRO A 320 8.32 -8.55 -8.12
CA PRO A 320 8.92 -9.29 -9.22
C PRO A 320 9.64 -8.45 -10.29
N VAL A 321 9.18 -7.22 -10.53
CA VAL A 321 9.76 -6.32 -11.55
C VAL A 321 11.15 -5.85 -11.12
N VAL A 322 11.35 -5.66 -9.83
CA VAL A 322 12.60 -5.11 -9.28
C VAL A 322 13.81 -6.02 -9.55
N PRO A 323 13.80 -7.34 -9.29
CA PRO A 323 14.89 -8.25 -9.67
C PRO A 323 15.21 -8.21 -11.17
N VAL A 324 14.20 -8.18 -12.05
CA VAL A 324 14.42 -8.13 -13.51
C VAL A 324 15.18 -6.86 -13.89
N LEU A 325 14.76 -5.71 -13.38
CA LEU A 325 15.46 -4.44 -13.61
C LEU A 325 16.82 -4.42 -12.94
N ALA A 326 17.01 -5.10 -11.81
CA ALA A 326 18.30 -5.20 -11.15
C ALA A 326 19.33 -5.99 -11.97
N VAL A 327 18.90 -7.02 -12.72
CA VAL A 327 19.79 -7.68 -13.70
C VAL A 327 20.23 -6.69 -14.77
N ILE A 328 19.31 -5.89 -15.29
CA ILE A 328 19.61 -4.97 -16.40
C ILE A 328 20.53 -3.83 -15.93
N PHE A 329 20.20 -3.17 -14.82
CA PHE A 329 20.91 -1.97 -14.36
C PHE A 329 22.13 -2.27 -13.50
N PHE A 330 22.09 -3.32 -12.66
CA PHE A 330 23.17 -3.67 -11.74
C PHE A 330 23.92 -4.95 -12.13
N HIS A 331 23.51 -5.61 -13.21
CA HIS A 331 24.16 -6.83 -13.72
C HIS A 331 24.18 -7.95 -12.66
N GLU A 332 23.12 -7.99 -11.82
CA GLU A 332 22.96 -9.03 -10.82
C GLU A 332 22.79 -10.41 -11.49
N LYS A 333 23.45 -11.44 -10.94
CA LYS A 333 23.19 -12.83 -11.34
C LYS A 333 21.93 -13.34 -10.63
N ILE A 334 20.92 -13.73 -11.40
CA ILE A 334 19.73 -14.41 -10.91
C ILE A 334 19.93 -15.93 -11.07
N ASP A 335 19.94 -16.63 -9.95
CA ASP A 335 19.99 -18.10 -9.90
C ASP A 335 18.62 -18.71 -10.27
N GLY A 336 18.58 -19.95 -10.76
CA GLY A 336 17.35 -20.64 -11.15
C GLY A 336 16.32 -20.72 -10.02
N ILE A 337 16.77 -20.77 -8.77
CA ILE A 337 15.88 -20.78 -7.59
C ILE A 337 15.21 -19.42 -7.37
N LYS A 338 15.90 -18.31 -7.67
CA LYS A 338 15.28 -16.97 -7.65
C LYS A 338 14.21 -16.83 -8.74
N VAL A 339 14.42 -17.47 -9.90
CA VAL A 339 13.40 -17.54 -10.97
C VAL A 339 12.20 -18.36 -10.53
N ILE A 340 12.40 -19.50 -9.86
CA ILE A 340 11.30 -20.31 -9.31
C ILE A 340 10.51 -19.52 -8.24
N ALA A 341 11.21 -18.81 -7.36
CA ALA A 341 10.55 -17.94 -6.36
C ALA A 341 9.73 -16.81 -7.02
N LEU A 342 10.23 -16.25 -8.13
CA LEU A 342 9.51 -15.26 -8.93
C LEU A 342 8.21 -15.84 -9.51
N ILE A 343 8.28 -17.04 -10.09
CA ILE A 343 7.13 -17.74 -10.67
C ILE A 343 6.10 -18.07 -9.59
N LEU A 344 6.54 -18.54 -8.42
CA LEU A 344 5.67 -18.83 -7.27
C LEU A 344 4.99 -17.57 -6.74
N ALA A 345 5.70 -16.43 -6.68
CA ALA A 345 5.11 -15.16 -6.28
C ALA A 345 4.03 -14.69 -7.26
N ILE A 346 4.28 -14.82 -8.58
CA ILE A 346 3.29 -14.53 -9.64
C ILE A 346 2.09 -15.47 -9.51
N TRP A 347 2.31 -16.75 -9.28
CA TRP A 347 1.23 -17.75 -9.14
C TRP A 347 0.34 -17.48 -7.92
N GLY A 348 0.95 -17.26 -6.75
CA GLY A 348 0.21 -16.92 -5.53
C GLY A 348 -0.61 -15.64 -5.67
N PHE A 349 -0.11 -14.70 -6.47
CA PHE A 349 -0.80 -13.47 -6.82
C PHE A 349 -2.01 -13.68 -7.73
N VAL A 350 -1.85 -14.43 -8.83
CA VAL A 350 -2.95 -14.74 -9.76
C VAL A 350 -4.08 -15.47 -9.03
N SER A 351 -3.73 -16.38 -8.11
CA SER A 351 -4.71 -17.07 -7.26
C SER A 351 -5.46 -16.12 -6.34
N TYR A 352 -4.79 -15.09 -5.79
CA TYR A 352 -5.44 -14.09 -4.94
C TYR A 352 -6.44 -13.20 -5.70
N ILE A 353 -6.09 -12.68 -6.88
CA ILE A 353 -7.03 -11.90 -7.71
C ILE A 353 -8.23 -12.75 -8.09
N TYR A 354 -7.98 -13.96 -8.56
CA TYR A 354 -9.04 -14.85 -9.02
C TYR A 354 -10.04 -15.16 -7.89
N GLN A 355 -9.54 -15.32 -6.66
CA GLN A 355 -10.38 -15.49 -5.48
C GLN A 355 -11.30 -14.29 -5.24
N HIS A 356 -10.74 -13.08 -5.31
CA HIS A 356 -11.53 -11.87 -5.04
C HIS A 356 -12.64 -11.68 -6.08
N TYR A 357 -12.35 -12.03 -7.34
CA TYR A 357 -13.36 -12.08 -8.40
C TYR A 357 -14.47 -13.12 -8.10
N LEU A 358 -14.12 -14.29 -7.58
CA LEU A 358 -15.10 -15.32 -7.20
C LEU A 358 -15.96 -14.90 -6.02
N ASP A 359 -15.37 -14.26 -5.00
CA ASP A 359 -16.08 -13.79 -3.81
C ASP A 359 -17.08 -12.66 -4.20
N ASP A 360 -16.67 -11.72 -5.07
CA ASP A 360 -17.54 -10.67 -5.61
C ASP A 360 -18.68 -11.26 -6.48
N ALA A 361 -18.38 -12.30 -7.27
CA ALA A 361 -19.38 -12.99 -8.08
C ALA A 361 -20.41 -13.72 -7.19
N GLN A 362 -19.97 -14.39 -6.13
CA GLN A 362 -20.86 -15.07 -5.17
C GLN A 362 -21.72 -14.09 -4.36
N GLU A 363 -21.19 -12.94 -3.94
CA GLU A 363 -22.00 -11.90 -3.29
C GLU A 363 -23.09 -11.37 -4.24
N SER A 364 -22.76 -11.17 -5.52
CA SER A 364 -23.73 -10.72 -6.53
C SER A 364 -24.80 -11.76 -6.83
N GLU A 365 -24.47 -13.05 -6.75
CA GLU A 365 -25.39 -14.17 -6.99
C GLU A 365 -26.31 -14.39 -5.78
N ASN A 366 -25.76 -14.32 -4.56
CA ASN A 366 -26.53 -14.38 -3.32
C ASN A 366 -27.49 -13.19 -3.17
N GLN A 367 -27.10 -11.99 -3.59
CA GLN A 367 -28.01 -10.83 -3.61
C GLN A 367 -29.18 -11.04 -4.59
N LYS A 368 -28.91 -11.60 -5.78
CA LYS A 368 -29.95 -11.94 -6.75
C LYS A 368 -30.89 -13.03 -6.25
N GLU A 369 -30.38 -14.05 -5.58
CA GLU A 369 -31.23 -15.10 -4.98
C GLU A 369 -32.11 -14.59 -3.84
N VAL A 370 -31.63 -13.61 -3.06
CA VAL A 370 -32.42 -12.99 -1.98
C VAL A 370 -33.49 -12.06 -2.55
N GLU A 371 -33.22 -11.36 -3.66
CA GLU A 371 -34.23 -10.57 -4.37
C GLU A 371 -35.28 -11.43 -5.08
N LEU A 372 -34.91 -12.62 -5.58
CA LEU A 372 -35.85 -13.56 -6.22
C LEU A 372 -36.76 -14.32 -5.25
N LYS A 373 -36.44 -14.29 -3.94
CA LYS A 373 -37.20 -14.95 -2.87
C LYS A 373 -38.09 -13.98 -2.08
N LYS A 374 -38.04 -12.67 -2.38
CA LYS A 374 -39.02 -11.67 -1.96
C LYS A 374 -40.07 -11.49 -3.05
#